data_AF-A0A256IGH8-F1
#
_entry.id   AF-A0A256IGH8-F1
#
_cell.length_a   1.000
_cell.length_b   1.000
_cell.length_c   1.000
_cell.angle_alpha   90.00
_cell.angle_beta   90.00
_cell.angle_gamma   90.00
#
_symmetry.space_group_name_H-M   'P 1'
#
loop_
_entity.id
_entity.type
_entity.pdbx_description
1 polymer ?
#
loop_
_entity_poly.entity_id
_entity_poly.type
_entity_poly.pdbx_seq_one_letter_code
_entity_poly.pdbx_strand_id
1 'polypeptide(L)'
;MDAQDRVSAFVDEYGLEADLAYRVLDLESEVGEVAKEVTTSTGYGSAPEAAEIATDEVGDCLFALLALADAADVDAEEALAVALAKYEERIETTGGAGSGE
;
A
#
# COMPACT_ATOMS: atom_id res chain seq x y z
N MET A 1 -12.13 -10.34 12.05
CA MET A 1 -12.16 -10.12 10.60
C MET A 1 -10.80 -9.60 10.26
N ASP A 2 -10.14 -10.30 9.36
CA ASP A 2 -8.94 -9.80 8.75
C ASP A 2 -9.23 -8.43 8.09
N ALA A 3 -8.22 -7.56 7.95
CA ALA A 3 -8.42 -6.27 7.30
C ALA A 3 -8.87 -6.45 5.85
N GLN A 4 -8.36 -7.46 5.16
CA GLN A 4 -8.78 -7.87 3.82
C GLN A 4 -10.24 -8.32 3.81
N ASP A 5 -10.67 -9.17 4.75
CA ASP A 5 -12.09 -9.59 4.86
C ASP A 5 -13.03 -8.39 4.99
N ARG A 6 -12.62 -7.39 5.79
CA ARG A 6 -13.41 -6.18 6.01
C ARG A 6 -13.51 -5.34 4.74
N VAL A 7 -12.43 -5.24 3.97
CA VAL A 7 -12.42 -4.52 2.69
C VAL A 7 -13.26 -5.27 1.64
N SER A 8 -13.08 -6.59 1.52
CA SER A 8 -13.85 -7.45 0.63
C SER A 8 -15.35 -7.34 0.89
N ALA A 9 -15.78 -7.48 2.16
CA ALA A 9 -17.18 -7.31 2.54
C ALA A 9 -17.73 -5.90 2.25
N PHE A 10 -16.91 -4.86 2.42
CA PHE A 10 -17.31 -3.49 2.10
C PHE A 10 -17.45 -3.30 0.58
N VAL A 11 -16.53 -3.82 -0.21
CA VAL A 11 -16.60 -3.77 -1.68
C VAL A 11 -17.87 -4.45 -2.19
N ASP A 12 -18.18 -5.64 -1.68
CA ASP A 12 -19.39 -6.40 -2.01
C ASP A 12 -20.67 -5.68 -1.57
N GLU A 13 -20.70 -5.11 -0.36
CA GLU A 13 -21.88 -4.41 0.19
C GLU A 13 -22.27 -3.20 -0.68
N TYR A 14 -21.28 -2.48 -1.21
CA TYR A 14 -21.50 -1.23 -1.95
C TYR A 14 -21.38 -1.38 -3.47
N GLY A 15 -21.14 -2.59 -4.00
CA GLY A 15 -21.03 -2.83 -5.44
C GLY A 15 -19.83 -2.12 -6.08
N LEU A 16 -18.69 -2.14 -5.39
CA LEU A 16 -17.44 -1.46 -5.79
C LEU A 16 -16.46 -2.41 -6.49
N GLU A 17 -16.92 -3.57 -6.98
CA GLU A 17 -16.08 -4.55 -7.64
C GLU A 17 -15.45 -3.97 -8.90
N ALA A 18 -14.18 -4.31 -9.13
CA ALA A 18 -13.43 -3.84 -10.29
C ALA A 18 -12.49 -4.96 -10.77
N ASP A 19 -12.24 -5.02 -12.09
CA ASP A 19 -11.28 -5.97 -12.63
C ASP A 19 -9.87 -5.71 -12.06
N LEU A 20 -9.06 -6.75 -11.99
CA LEU A 20 -7.69 -6.67 -11.49
C LEU A 20 -6.87 -5.53 -12.14
N ALA A 21 -7.03 -5.31 -13.44
CA ALA A 21 -6.34 -4.23 -14.14
C ALA A 21 -6.72 -2.84 -13.61
N TYR A 22 -7.99 -2.63 -13.23
CA TYR A 22 -8.43 -1.38 -12.60
C TYR A 22 -7.94 -1.27 -11.17
N ARG A 23 -7.91 -2.36 -10.39
CA ARG A 23 -7.35 -2.36 -9.03
C ARG A 23 -5.88 -1.97 -8.99
N VAL A 24 -5.09 -2.36 -10.00
CA VAL A 24 -3.69 -1.93 -10.12
C VAL A 24 -3.59 -0.43 -10.33
N LEU A 25 -4.45 0.14 -11.17
CA LEU A 25 -4.47 1.58 -11.45
C LEU A 25 -5.00 2.38 -10.24
N ASP A 26 -5.98 1.82 -9.53
CA ASP A 26 -6.53 2.38 -8.29
C ASP A 26 -5.42 2.52 -7.23
N LEU A 27 -4.68 1.44 -6.97
CA LEU A 27 -3.53 1.47 -6.07
C LEU A 27 -2.45 2.48 -6.49
N GLU A 28 -2.15 2.58 -7.79
CA GLU A 28 -1.18 3.57 -8.29
C GLU A 28 -1.67 5.01 -8.06
N SER A 29 -2.96 5.25 -8.25
CA SER A 29 -3.59 6.54 -8.00
C SER A 29 -3.48 6.95 -6.52
N GLU A 30 -3.79 6.04 -5.59
CA GLU A 30 -3.71 6.34 -4.15
C GLU A 30 -2.27 6.61 -3.70
N VAL A 31 -1.29 5.85 -4.22
CA VAL A 31 0.14 6.13 -3.98
C VAL A 31 0.54 7.50 -4.56
N GLY A 32 -0.06 7.89 -5.69
CA GLY A 32 0.11 9.19 -6.30
C GLY A 32 -0.41 10.34 -5.43
N GLU A 33 -1.54 10.16 -4.75
CA GLU A 33 -2.10 11.16 -3.82
C GLU A 33 -1.20 11.33 -2.58
N VAL A 34 -0.67 10.26 -2.00
CA VAL A 34 0.36 10.34 -0.95
C VAL A 34 1.58 11.14 -1.43
N ALA A 35 2.07 10.89 -2.64
CA ALA A 35 3.21 11.61 -3.20
C ALA A 35 2.90 13.11 -3.43
N LYS A 36 1.68 13.41 -3.86
CA LYS A 36 1.19 14.77 -4.08
C LYS A 36 1.06 15.54 -2.77
N GLU A 37 0.64 14.90 -1.68
CA GLU A 37 0.55 15.54 -0.37
C GLU A 37 1.93 15.99 0.12
N VAL A 38 2.92 15.08 0.10
CA VAL A 38 4.30 15.42 0.45
C VAL A 38 4.86 16.50 -0.48
N THR A 39 4.59 16.41 -1.78
CA THR A 39 5.02 17.43 -2.75
C THR A 39 4.44 18.79 -2.41
N THR A 40 3.17 18.84 -2.01
CA THR A 40 2.47 20.08 -1.69
C THR A 40 2.93 20.65 -0.34
N SER A 41 3.03 19.80 0.69
CA SER A 41 3.40 20.20 2.06
C SER A 41 4.84 20.74 2.12
N THR A 42 5.73 20.16 1.31
CA THR A 42 7.12 20.62 1.19
C THR A 42 7.30 21.84 0.27
N GLY A 43 6.20 22.42 -0.24
CA GLY A 43 6.26 23.52 -1.21
C GLY A 43 7.06 23.13 -2.46
N TYR A 44 6.75 21.96 -3.03
CA TYR A 44 7.43 21.37 -4.18
C TYR A 44 8.92 21.15 -3.94
N GLY A 45 9.28 20.68 -2.73
CA GLY A 45 10.65 20.39 -2.31
C GLY A 45 11.46 21.58 -1.80
N SER A 46 10.85 22.76 -1.67
CA SER A 46 11.53 23.94 -1.11
C SER A 46 11.71 23.89 0.41
N ALA A 47 10.91 23.09 1.12
CA ALA A 47 10.99 22.87 2.56
C ALA A 47 10.79 21.36 2.88
N PRO A 48 11.81 20.51 2.69
CA PRO A 48 11.71 19.05 2.90
C PRO A 48 11.26 18.65 4.31
N GLU A 49 11.60 19.45 5.33
CA GLU A 49 11.21 19.24 6.72
C GLU A 49 9.71 19.41 6.98
N ALA A 50 8.98 20.02 6.06
CA ALA A 50 7.53 20.18 6.12
C ALA A 50 6.77 19.00 5.47
N ALA A 51 7.45 17.89 5.16
CA ALA A 51 6.83 16.67 4.67
C ALA A 51 5.75 16.18 5.67
N GLU A 52 4.52 16.09 5.20
CA GLU A 52 3.36 15.65 5.96
C GLU A 52 2.54 14.70 5.09
N ILE A 53 1.97 13.68 5.74
CA ILE A 53 1.05 12.74 5.13
C ILE A 53 -0.14 12.59 6.08
N ALA A 54 -1.35 12.76 5.59
CA ALA A 54 -2.55 12.56 6.35
C ALA A 54 -2.87 11.07 6.53
N THR A 55 -3.56 10.74 7.62
CA THR A 55 -3.84 9.34 7.98
C THR A 55 -4.81 8.68 7.01
N ASP A 56 -5.72 9.45 6.42
CA ASP A 56 -6.67 9.00 5.39
C ASP A 56 -5.96 8.58 4.11
N GLU A 57 -4.98 9.33 3.62
CA GLU A 57 -4.23 8.97 2.40
C GLU A 57 -3.50 7.62 2.53
N VAL A 58 -2.93 7.33 3.72
CA VAL A 58 -2.36 6.00 4.01
C VAL A 58 -3.45 4.93 4.10
N GLY A 59 -4.62 5.30 4.63
CA GLY A 59 -5.80 4.43 4.71
C GLY A 59 -6.32 4.05 3.33
N ASP A 60 -6.37 5.00 2.40
CA ASP A 60 -6.86 4.79 1.02
C ASP A 60 -5.88 3.90 0.24
N CYS A 61 -4.58 4.11 0.38
CA CYS A 61 -3.56 3.18 -0.13
C CYS A 61 -3.72 1.76 0.41
N LEU A 62 -3.96 1.62 1.73
CA LEU A 62 -4.17 0.31 2.35
C LEU A 62 -5.46 -0.34 1.84
N PHE A 63 -6.54 0.42 1.72
CA PHE A 63 -7.80 -0.07 1.15
C PHE A 63 -7.59 -0.59 -0.27
N ALA A 64 -6.96 0.20 -1.15
CA ALA A 64 -6.70 -0.17 -2.53
C ALA A 64 -5.81 -1.41 -2.65
N LEU A 65 -4.78 -1.54 -1.80
CA LEU A 65 -3.91 -2.72 -1.77
C LEU A 65 -4.65 -3.99 -1.35
N LEU A 66 -5.51 -3.90 -0.33
CA LEU A 66 -6.29 -5.05 0.15
C LEU A 66 -7.36 -5.45 -0.88
N ALA A 67 -8.01 -4.48 -1.52
CA ALA A 67 -8.97 -4.73 -2.61
C ALA A 67 -8.29 -5.34 -3.85
N LEU A 68 -7.04 -4.95 -4.13
CA LEU A 68 -6.21 -5.57 -5.16
C LEU A 68 -5.84 -7.02 -4.79
N ALA A 69 -5.46 -7.27 -3.53
CA ALA A 69 -5.12 -8.61 -3.07
C ALA A 69 -6.32 -9.58 -3.22
N ASP A 70 -7.52 -9.12 -2.84
CA ASP A 70 -8.77 -9.87 -3.02
C ASP A 70 -9.04 -10.17 -4.51
N ALA A 71 -8.97 -9.15 -5.39
CA ALA A 71 -9.16 -9.32 -6.83
C ALA A 71 -8.07 -10.21 -7.50
N ALA A 72 -6.92 -10.37 -6.87
CA ALA A 72 -5.81 -11.20 -7.33
C ALA A 72 -5.84 -12.62 -6.75
N ASP A 73 -6.80 -12.95 -5.87
CA ASP A 73 -6.83 -14.21 -5.09
C ASP A 73 -5.53 -14.42 -4.28
N VAL A 74 -5.05 -13.33 -3.67
CA VAL A 74 -3.85 -13.31 -2.81
C VAL A 74 -4.26 -13.02 -1.37
N ASP A 75 -3.83 -13.87 -0.45
CA ASP A 75 -3.91 -13.60 1.00
C ASP A 75 -2.86 -12.54 1.39
N ALA A 76 -3.33 -11.38 1.85
CA ALA A 76 -2.47 -10.25 2.18
C ALA A 76 -1.60 -10.50 3.42
N GLU A 77 -2.10 -11.25 4.42
CA GLU A 77 -1.34 -11.58 5.63
C GLU A 77 -0.21 -12.55 5.32
N GLU A 78 -0.48 -13.59 4.52
CA GLU A 78 0.54 -14.52 4.03
C GLU A 78 1.58 -13.80 3.16
N ALA A 79 1.14 -12.93 2.25
CA ALA A 79 2.04 -12.15 1.40
C ALA A 79 2.97 -11.25 2.24
N LEU A 80 2.43 -10.60 3.28
CA LEU A 80 3.22 -9.79 4.21
C LEU A 80 4.21 -10.66 5.00
N ALA A 81 3.78 -11.80 5.53
CA ALA A 81 4.66 -12.72 6.26
C ALA A 81 5.85 -13.20 5.40
N VAL A 82 5.59 -13.54 4.12
CA VAL A 82 6.64 -13.89 3.16
C VAL A 82 7.60 -12.72 2.91
N ALA A 83 7.10 -11.50 2.81
CA ALA A 83 7.94 -10.32 2.62
C ALA A 83 8.83 -10.06 3.85
N LEU A 84 8.27 -10.15 5.06
CA LEU A 84 9.01 -9.95 6.32
C LEU A 84 10.12 -10.98 6.49
N ALA A 85 9.85 -12.26 6.27
CA ALA A 85 10.87 -13.31 6.35
C ALA A 85 12.05 -13.06 5.39
N LYS A 86 11.77 -12.57 4.17
CA LYS A 86 12.82 -12.17 3.21
C LYS A 86 13.64 -10.98 3.70
N TYR A 87 13.02 -10.00 4.37
CA TYR A 87 13.76 -8.88 4.94
C TYR A 87 14.64 -9.33 6.12
N GLU A 88 14.12 -10.18 7.00
CA GLU A 88 14.88 -10.75 8.13
C GLU A 88 16.11 -11.50 7.63
N GLU A 89 15.96 -12.42 6.67
CA GLU A 89 17.07 -13.18 6.08
C GLU A 89 18.15 -12.26 5.48
N ARG A 90 17.73 -11.20 4.77
CA ARG A 90 18.67 -10.23 4.18
C ARG A 90 19.44 -9.45 5.22
N ILE A 91 18.77 -9.00 6.27
CA ILE A 91 19.39 -8.27 7.37
C ILE A 91 20.43 -9.15 8.07
N GLU A 92 20.09 -10.41 8.33
CA GLU A 92 21.00 -11.38 8.95
C GLU A 92 22.22 -11.67 8.07
N THR A 93 22.02 -11.76 6.75
CA THR A 93 23.08 -12.15 5.80
C THR A 93 23.99 -10.98 5.40
N THR A 94 23.41 -9.79 5.20
CA THR A 94 24.12 -8.65 4.58
C THR A 94 24.37 -7.48 5.56
N GLY A 95 23.74 -7.50 6.73
CA GLY A 95 23.75 -6.39 7.68
C GLY A 95 22.81 -5.24 7.31
N GLY A 96 21.96 -5.41 6.28
CA GLY A 96 21.00 -4.39 5.85
C GLY A 96 19.75 -4.96 5.17
N ALA A 97 18.71 -4.13 5.05
CA ALA A 97 17.41 -4.51 4.46
C ALA A 97 17.33 -4.29 2.93
N GLY A 98 18.34 -3.65 2.34
CA GLY A 98 18.37 -3.32 0.92
C GLY A 98 18.38 -4.57 0.03
N SER A 99 17.65 -4.51 -1.09
CA SER A 99 17.64 -5.58 -2.09
C SER A 99 18.64 -5.38 -3.24
N GLY A 100 19.48 -4.34 -3.16
CA GLY A 100 20.46 -3.99 -4.18
C GLY A 100 21.88 -4.00 -3.63
N GLU A 101 22.80 -4.57 -4.41
CA GLU A 101 24.23 -4.19 -4.40
C GLU A 101 24.40 -2.75 -4.90
#